data_AF-A0A843JWB7-F1
#
_entry.id   AF-A0A843JWB7-F1
#
_cell.length_a   1.000
_cell.length_b   1.000
_cell.length_c   1.000
_cell.angle_alpha   90.00
_cell.angle_beta   90.00
_cell.angle_gamma   90.00
#
_symmetry.space_group_name_H-M   'P 1'
#
loop_
_entity.id
_entity.type
_entity.pdbx_description
1 polymer ?
#
loop_
_entity_poly.entity_id
_entity_poly.type
_entity_poly.pdbx_seq_one_letter_code
_entity_poly.pdbx_strand_id
1 'polypeptide(L)'
;MFKLGEYYEEEATRVANYLRDAGFKVDVKGLVTAQSEFVAFLQGKASELRERNRILERHEKFISAMKAVLEKASNDEELMDLYLAELDPDWRTKRERMNEKDLEEADEKTRDELFESLAYSIVALDFAKDLYNLNDIKPGEPIGDLLDDPVINIHLKSQEADPEDPLLNERLEVDLEKMYVVSIDESSSALFRDIDEDFQENYYQEYQLITALGLVVEDLLECPEKGKMDIEDFAERCILDVGSRFTVSVDASLVAEEIARSLEKRGMLKIKGNTIKWKA
;
A
#
# COMPACT_ATOMS: atom_id res chain seq x y z
N MET A 1 20.66 -10.24 1.47
CA MET A 1 20.00 -8.95 1.23
C MET A 1 18.80 -8.91 2.15
N PHE A 2 18.77 -7.95 3.06
CA PHE A 2 17.73 -7.76 4.05
C PHE A 2 16.67 -6.82 3.49
N LYS A 3 15.43 -7.31 3.31
CA LYS A 3 14.31 -6.51 2.81
C LYS A 3 13.87 -5.53 3.89
N LEU A 4 13.69 -4.26 3.51
CA LEU A 4 13.15 -3.21 4.37
C LEU A 4 11.67 -3.00 4.10
N GLY A 5 11.29 -2.85 2.83
CA GLY A 5 9.92 -2.56 2.45
C GLY A 5 9.66 -2.65 0.95
N GLU A 6 8.41 -2.39 0.60
CA GLU A 6 7.89 -2.33 -0.76
C GLU A 6 7.19 -0.98 -0.96
N TYR A 7 7.58 -0.25 -2.00
CA TYR A 7 7.08 1.11 -2.23
C TYR A 7 6.82 1.35 -3.71
N TYR A 8 6.08 2.41 -3.99
CA TYR A 8 6.03 3.01 -5.33
C TYR A 8 7.39 3.65 -5.69
N GLU A 9 7.60 3.89 -6.98
CA GLU A 9 8.92 4.27 -7.53
C GLU A 9 9.57 5.47 -6.85
N GLU A 10 8.79 6.54 -6.64
CA GLU A 10 9.29 7.79 -6.05
C GLU A 10 9.70 7.60 -4.59
N GLU A 11 8.86 6.90 -3.82
CA GLU A 11 9.13 6.62 -2.42
C GLU A 11 10.29 5.63 -2.24
N ALA A 12 10.36 4.58 -3.05
CA ALA A 12 11.50 3.66 -3.06
C ALA A 12 12.81 4.40 -3.37
N THR A 13 12.76 5.37 -4.27
CA THR A 13 13.92 6.23 -4.60
C THR A 13 14.31 7.10 -3.41
N ARG A 14 13.34 7.70 -2.72
CA ARG A 14 13.55 8.53 -1.52
C ARG A 14 14.19 7.72 -0.38
N VAL A 15 13.59 6.59 -0.02
CA VAL A 15 14.13 5.65 1.00
C VAL A 15 15.55 5.23 0.65
N ALA A 16 15.78 4.84 -0.61
CA ALA A 16 17.09 4.38 -1.04
C ALA A 16 18.16 5.50 -1.00
N ASN A 17 17.79 6.76 -1.25
CA ASN A 17 18.73 7.88 -1.18
C ASN A 17 19.14 8.18 0.27
N TYR A 18 18.19 8.26 1.20
CA TYR A 18 18.51 8.42 2.63
C TYR A 18 19.54 7.39 3.11
N LEU A 19 19.31 6.11 2.77
CA LEU A 19 20.19 5.03 3.18
C LEU A 19 21.55 5.09 2.48
N ARG A 20 21.60 5.42 1.18
CA ARG A 20 22.89 5.57 0.46
C ARG A 20 23.71 6.74 1.00
N ASP A 21 23.08 7.83 1.38
CA ASP A 21 23.74 9.00 1.96
C ASP A 21 24.36 8.66 3.33
N ALA A 22 23.70 7.79 4.10
CA ALA A 22 24.25 7.18 5.32
C ALA A 22 25.29 6.05 5.05
N GLY A 23 25.67 5.80 3.79
CA GLY A 23 26.70 4.83 3.41
C GLY A 23 26.22 3.38 3.28
N PHE A 24 24.91 3.13 3.37
CA PHE A 24 24.37 1.78 3.19
C PHE A 24 24.53 1.30 1.75
N LYS A 25 24.69 -0.02 1.60
CA LYS A 25 24.63 -0.65 0.29
C LYS A 25 23.20 -1.10 0.03
N VAL A 26 22.49 -0.26 -0.72
CA VAL A 26 21.06 -0.43 -1.03
C VAL A 26 20.89 -1.07 -2.42
N ASP A 27 20.02 -2.07 -2.50
CA ASP A 27 19.48 -2.62 -3.74
C ASP A 27 18.00 -2.22 -3.87
N VAL A 28 17.62 -1.81 -5.07
CA VAL A 28 16.22 -1.46 -5.39
C VAL A 28 15.81 -2.29 -6.59
N LYS A 29 14.82 -3.14 -6.41
CA LYS A 29 14.37 -4.08 -7.42
C LYS A 29 12.89 -3.91 -7.71
N GLY A 30 12.58 -3.56 -8.96
CA GLY A 30 11.20 -3.55 -9.45
C GLY A 30 10.64 -4.96 -9.57
N LEU A 31 9.39 -5.12 -9.17
CA LEU A 31 8.62 -6.34 -9.33
C LEU A 31 7.15 -5.99 -9.62
N VAL A 32 6.42 -6.97 -10.16
CA VAL A 32 4.97 -6.87 -10.33
C VAL A 32 4.34 -7.63 -9.18
N THR A 33 3.56 -6.94 -8.35
CA THR A 33 2.70 -7.55 -7.35
C THR A 33 1.30 -7.73 -7.92
N ALA A 34 0.54 -8.63 -7.32
CA ALA A 34 -0.89 -8.76 -7.55
C ALA A 34 -1.60 -8.50 -6.23
N GLN A 35 -2.52 -7.54 -6.22
CA GLN A 35 -3.53 -7.42 -5.19
C GLN A 35 -4.81 -8.06 -5.74
N SER A 36 -5.54 -8.77 -4.88
CA SER A 36 -6.78 -9.40 -5.31
C SER A 36 -7.87 -9.21 -4.26
N GLU A 37 -9.05 -8.84 -4.72
CA GLU A 37 -10.23 -8.65 -3.88
C GLU A 37 -11.40 -9.46 -4.44
N PHE A 38 -12.13 -10.14 -3.55
CA PHE A 38 -13.41 -10.74 -3.90
C PHE A 38 -14.52 -9.73 -3.68
N VAL A 39 -15.19 -9.37 -4.76
CA VAL A 39 -16.29 -8.40 -4.75
C VAL A 39 -17.60 -9.13 -5.03
N ALA A 40 -18.58 -8.89 -4.16
CA ALA A 40 -19.94 -9.38 -4.31
C ALA A 40 -20.89 -8.21 -4.54
N PHE A 41 -21.77 -8.33 -5.53
CA PHE A 41 -22.75 -7.30 -5.86
C PHE A 41 -24.05 -7.90 -6.37
N LEU A 42 -25.16 -7.19 -6.15
CA LEU A 42 -26.42 -7.50 -6.81
C LEU A 42 -26.50 -6.71 -8.12
N GLN A 43 -26.69 -7.41 -9.24
CA GLN A 43 -26.86 -6.80 -10.55
C GLN A 43 -28.30 -7.01 -11.02
N GLY A 44 -29.00 -5.92 -11.32
CA GLY A 44 -30.39 -6.00 -11.77
C GLY A 44 -30.95 -4.65 -12.18
N LYS A 45 -32.19 -4.66 -12.66
CA LYS A 45 -32.93 -3.43 -12.95
C LYS A 45 -33.18 -2.64 -11.66
N ALA A 46 -33.10 -1.33 -11.73
CA ALA A 46 -33.29 -0.46 -10.57
C ALA A 46 -34.68 -0.69 -9.92
N SER A 47 -35.72 -0.91 -10.72
CA SER A 47 -37.05 -1.30 -10.26
C SER A 47 -37.05 -2.57 -9.42
N GLU A 48 -36.44 -3.65 -9.91
CA GLU A 48 -36.33 -4.93 -9.21
C GLU A 48 -35.54 -4.81 -7.90
N LEU A 49 -34.40 -4.09 -7.93
CA LEU A 49 -33.59 -3.86 -6.75
C LEU A 49 -34.30 -2.99 -5.70
N ARG A 50 -35.17 -2.06 -6.16
CA ARG A 50 -36.00 -1.23 -5.28
C ARG A 50 -37.07 -2.07 -4.57
N GLU A 51 -37.75 -2.97 -5.29
CA GLU A 51 -38.73 -3.90 -4.70
C GLU A 51 -38.10 -4.79 -3.61
N ARG A 52 -36.82 -5.09 -3.75
CA ARG A 52 -36.02 -5.87 -2.79
C ARG A 52 -35.39 -5.02 -1.66
N ASN A 53 -35.69 -3.72 -1.58
CA ASN A 53 -35.10 -2.77 -0.63
C ASN A 53 -33.56 -2.71 -0.66
N ARG A 54 -32.95 -2.92 -1.84
CA ARG A 54 -31.49 -2.85 -2.04
C ARG A 54 -31.02 -1.47 -2.49
N ILE A 55 -31.92 -0.65 -3.02
CA ILE A 55 -31.62 0.74 -3.39
C ILE A 55 -31.76 1.67 -2.17
N LEU A 56 -30.63 2.23 -1.75
CA LEU A 56 -30.55 3.36 -0.82
C LEU A 56 -30.71 4.72 -1.51
N GLU A 57 -31.04 5.76 -0.74
CA GLU A 57 -31.17 7.16 -1.21
C GLU A 57 -29.96 7.65 -2.01
N ARG A 58 -28.74 7.25 -1.61
CA ARG A 58 -27.52 7.64 -2.33
C ARG A 58 -27.49 7.15 -3.78
N HIS A 59 -28.02 5.97 -4.07
CA HIS A 59 -28.01 5.43 -5.44
C HIS A 59 -29.05 6.17 -6.30
N GLU A 60 -30.20 6.55 -5.72
CA GLU A 60 -31.18 7.39 -6.41
C GLU A 60 -30.58 8.77 -6.75
N LYS A 61 -29.79 9.35 -5.82
CA LYS A 61 -29.03 10.59 -6.07
C LYS A 61 -28.04 10.42 -7.21
N PHE A 62 -27.28 9.32 -7.22
CA PHE A 62 -26.33 9.02 -8.30
C PHE A 62 -27.03 8.90 -9.65
N ILE A 63 -28.09 8.09 -9.77
CA ILE A 63 -28.84 7.96 -11.02
C ILE A 63 -29.38 9.32 -11.48
N SER A 64 -29.94 10.11 -10.57
CA SER A 64 -30.52 11.42 -10.87
C SER A 64 -29.48 12.44 -11.33
N ALA A 65 -28.34 12.52 -10.65
CA ALA A 65 -27.24 13.39 -11.05
C ALA A 65 -26.72 13.00 -12.44
N MET A 66 -26.63 11.69 -12.70
CA MET A 66 -26.18 11.17 -13.98
C MET A 66 -27.14 11.58 -15.11
N LYS A 67 -28.46 11.42 -14.91
CA LYS A 67 -29.48 11.94 -15.85
C LYS A 67 -29.32 13.43 -16.15
N ALA A 68 -28.95 14.24 -15.16
CA ALA A 68 -28.90 15.69 -15.30
C ALA A 68 -27.70 16.19 -16.13
N VAL A 69 -26.62 15.42 -16.23
CA VAL A 69 -25.36 15.87 -16.82
C VAL A 69 -24.94 15.12 -18.09
N LEU A 70 -25.47 13.93 -18.32
CA LEU A 70 -25.02 13.04 -19.39
C LEU A 70 -25.19 13.61 -20.80
N GLU A 71 -26.30 14.31 -21.08
CA GLU A 71 -26.50 14.97 -22.38
C GLU A 71 -25.69 16.25 -22.56
N LYS A 72 -25.15 16.81 -21.45
CA LYS A 72 -24.36 18.04 -21.47
C LYS A 72 -22.88 17.76 -21.76
N ALA A 73 -22.41 16.56 -21.43
CA ALA A 73 -21.01 16.19 -21.56
C ALA A 73 -20.66 15.77 -22.99
N SER A 74 -19.53 16.25 -23.49
CA SER A 74 -19.00 15.89 -24.81
C SER A 74 -18.03 14.71 -24.81
N ASN A 75 -17.52 14.34 -23.63
CA ASN A 75 -16.55 13.28 -23.42
C ASN A 75 -16.58 12.77 -21.97
N ASP A 76 -15.86 11.68 -21.69
CA ASP A 76 -15.82 11.04 -20.37
C ASP A 76 -15.26 11.95 -19.26
N GLU A 77 -14.20 12.72 -19.53
CA GLU A 77 -13.58 13.56 -18.52
C GLU A 77 -14.51 14.70 -18.08
N GLU A 78 -15.12 15.37 -19.06
CA GLU A 78 -16.14 16.40 -18.81
C GLU A 78 -17.37 15.82 -18.10
N LEU A 79 -17.75 14.59 -18.45
CA LEU A 79 -18.88 13.92 -17.81
C LEU A 79 -18.64 13.70 -16.32
N MET A 80 -17.47 13.15 -15.96
CA MET A 80 -17.12 12.88 -14.57
C MET A 80 -17.03 14.16 -13.75
N ASP A 81 -16.48 15.22 -14.32
CA ASP A 81 -16.37 16.55 -13.71
C ASP A 81 -17.76 17.17 -13.45
N LEU A 82 -18.66 17.13 -14.44
CA LEU A 82 -20.04 17.63 -14.30
C LEU A 82 -20.86 16.79 -13.31
N TYR A 83 -20.68 15.47 -13.32
CA TYR A 83 -21.38 14.55 -12.43
C TYR A 83 -21.02 14.80 -10.96
N LEU A 84 -19.73 14.96 -10.66
CA LEU A 84 -19.29 15.33 -9.32
C LEU A 84 -19.78 16.73 -8.93
N ALA A 85 -19.83 17.68 -9.87
CA ALA A 85 -20.39 19.02 -9.61
C ALA A 85 -21.88 19.01 -9.27
N GLU A 86 -22.63 18.10 -9.88
CA GLU A 86 -24.05 17.92 -9.60
C GLU A 86 -24.28 17.31 -8.21
N LEU A 87 -23.42 16.39 -7.78
CA LEU A 87 -23.51 15.75 -6.46
C LEU A 87 -22.99 16.64 -5.33
N ASP A 88 -21.91 17.38 -5.59
CA ASP A 88 -21.23 18.25 -4.63
C ASP A 88 -20.74 19.51 -5.34
N PRO A 89 -21.47 20.63 -5.26
CA PRO A 89 -21.10 21.88 -5.95
C PRO A 89 -19.69 22.40 -5.61
N ASP A 90 -19.16 22.03 -4.45
CA ASP A 90 -17.85 22.48 -3.97
C ASP A 90 -16.71 21.50 -4.29
N TRP A 91 -16.98 20.40 -5.02
CA TRP A 91 -15.99 19.33 -5.21
C TRP A 91 -14.69 19.81 -5.86
N ARG A 92 -14.72 20.78 -6.78
CA ARG A 92 -13.51 21.32 -7.43
C ARG A 92 -12.60 22.00 -6.41
N THR A 93 -13.18 22.82 -5.56
CA THR A 93 -12.47 23.49 -4.46
C THR A 93 -11.91 22.45 -3.48
N LYS A 94 -12.68 21.41 -3.15
CA LYS A 94 -12.21 20.33 -2.27
C LYS A 94 -11.06 19.55 -2.90
N ARG A 95 -11.14 19.25 -4.20
CA ARG A 95 -10.07 18.59 -4.96
C ARG A 95 -8.77 19.37 -4.95
N GLU A 96 -8.83 20.69 -5.14
CA GLU A 96 -7.64 21.54 -5.09
C GLU A 96 -6.95 21.51 -3.72
N ARG A 97 -7.74 21.44 -2.63
CA ARG A 97 -7.27 21.37 -1.25
C ARG A 97 -6.73 20.00 -0.81
N MET A 98 -6.80 18.98 -1.67
CA MET A 98 -6.22 17.66 -1.39
C MET A 98 -4.74 17.55 -1.78
N ASN A 99 -4.06 18.67 -2.06
CA ASN A 99 -2.61 18.65 -2.22
C ASN A 99 -1.90 18.45 -0.87
N GLU A 100 -0.71 17.84 -0.91
CA GLU A 100 0.07 17.46 0.28
C GLU A 100 0.25 18.63 1.26
N LYS A 101 0.57 19.82 0.74
CA LYS A 101 0.80 21.01 1.54
C LYS A 101 -0.45 21.47 2.30
N ASP A 102 -1.60 21.53 1.62
CA ASP A 102 -2.85 21.96 2.25
C ASP A 102 -3.35 20.94 3.28
N LEU A 103 -3.04 19.64 3.08
CA LEU A 103 -3.35 18.59 4.04
C LEU A 103 -2.45 18.64 5.28
N GLU A 104 -1.18 18.97 5.14
CA GLU A 104 -0.26 19.17 6.27
C GLU A 104 -0.66 20.38 7.14
N GLU A 105 -1.15 21.46 6.51
CA GLU A 105 -1.57 22.68 7.21
C GLU A 105 -2.99 22.58 7.79
N ALA A 106 -3.79 21.59 7.39
CA ALA A 106 -5.18 21.41 7.82
C ALA A 106 -5.30 20.77 9.21
N ASP A 107 -6.30 21.22 9.99
CA ASP A 107 -6.67 20.55 11.22
C ASP A 107 -7.32 19.17 10.96
N GLU A 108 -7.33 18.31 11.98
CA GLU A 108 -7.85 16.94 11.90
C GLU A 108 -9.27 16.89 11.33
N LYS A 109 -10.16 17.75 11.82
CA LYS A 109 -11.55 17.80 11.38
C LYS A 109 -11.67 18.14 9.89
N THR A 110 -10.90 19.12 9.43
CA THR A 110 -10.88 19.53 8.02
C THR A 110 -10.37 18.40 7.12
N ARG A 111 -9.34 17.67 7.58
CA ARG A 111 -8.83 16.50 6.85
C ARG A 111 -9.89 15.40 6.77
N ASP A 112 -10.56 15.09 7.88
CA ASP A 112 -11.62 14.09 7.92
C ASP A 112 -12.75 14.44 6.94
N GLU A 113 -13.21 15.70 6.92
CA GLU A 113 -14.25 16.17 5.99
C GLU A 113 -13.81 16.05 4.51
N LEU A 114 -12.53 16.34 4.21
CA LEU A 114 -11.97 16.17 2.86
C LEU A 114 -11.88 14.69 2.46
N PHE A 115 -11.44 13.81 3.37
CA PHE A 115 -11.36 12.37 3.11
C PHE A 115 -12.74 11.73 2.95
N GLU A 116 -13.73 12.12 3.75
CA GLU A 116 -15.12 11.68 3.58
C GLU A 116 -15.69 12.11 2.22
N SER A 117 -15.42 13.35 1.80
CA SER A 117 -15.83 13.86 0.48
C SER A 117 -15.14 13.12 -0.67
N LEU A 118 -13.85 12.80 -0.52
CA LEU A 118 -13.11 11.99 -1.49
C LEU A 118 -13.68 10.57 -1.58
N ALA A 119 -13.89 9.90 -0.45
CA ALA A 119 -14.44 8.56 -0.41
C ALA A 119 -15.83 8.50 -1.07
N TYR A 120 -16.68 9.50 -0.78
CA TYR A 120 -17.98 9.64 -1.44
C TYR A 120 -17.84 9.81 -2.97
N SER A 121 -16.91 10.66 -3.41
CA SER A 121 -16.64 10.90 -4.83
C SER A 121 -16.15 9.64 -5.56
N ILE A 122 -15.26 8.86 -4.93
CA ILE A 122 -14.77 7.58 -5.48
C ILE A 122 -15.93 6.62 -5.68
N VAL A 123 -16.77 6.42 -4.67
CA VAL A 123 -17.96 5.54 -4.75
C VAL A 123 -18.94 6.03 -5.82
N ALA A 124 -19.14 7.34 -5.92
CA ALA A 124 -20.04 7.91 -6.92
C ALA A 124 -19.52 7.68 -8.35
N LEU A 125 -18.22 7.87 -8.57
CA LEU A 125 -17.58 7.65 -9.87
C LEU A 125 -17.58 6.18 -10.27
N ASP A 126 -17.34 5.28 -9.32
CA ASP A 126 -17.41 3.84 -9.56
C ASP A 126 -18.84 3.41 -9.96
N PHE A 127 -19.85 3.90 -9.23
CA PHE A 127 -21.25 3.71 -9.59
C PHE A 127 -21.58 4.26 -10.99
N ALA A 128 -21.11 5.48 -11.31
CA ALA A 128 -21.31 6.07 -12.62
C ALA A 128 -20.65 5.24 -13.73
N LYS A 129 -19.46 4.67 -13.43
CA LYS A 129 -18.73 3.82 -14.36
C LYS A 129 -19.49 2.54 -14.70
N ASP A 130 -20.00 1.87 -13.68
CA ASP A 130 -20.83 0.69 -13.86
C ASP A 130 -22.14 1.01 -14.57
N LEU A 131 -22.80 2.11 -14.18
CA LEU A 131 -24.06 2.53 -14.79
C LEU A 131 -23.92 2.75 -16.31
N TYR A 132 -22.85 3.43 -16.76
CA TYR A 132 -22.69 3.65 -18.20
C TYR A 132 -22.37 2.34 -18.94
N ASN A 133 -21.49 1.50 -18.37
CA ASN A 133 -21.05 0.25 -18.99
C ASN A 133 -22.20 -0.76 -19.12
N LEU A 134 -22.98 -0.93 -18.05
CA LEU A 134 -24.07 -1.91 -17.99
C LEU A 134 -25.24 -1.54 -18.90
N ASN A 135 -25.40 -0.26 -19.22
CA ASN A 135 -26.52 0.25 -20.03
C ASN A 135 -26.10 0.72 -21.43
N ASP A 136 -24.86 0.42 -21.86
CA ASP A 136 -24.29 0.80 -23.17
C ASP A 136 -24.44 2.29 -23.49
N ILE A 137 -24.19 3.13 -22.48
CA ILE A 137 -24.29 4.59 -22.58
C ILE A 137 -22.97 5.15 -23.12
N LYS A 138 -23.07 6.09 -24.07
CA LYS A 138 -21.94 6.85 -24.59
C LYS A 138 -22.14 8.35 -24.38
N PRO A 139 -21.13 9.09 -23.89
CA PRO A 139 -21.23 10.54 -23.77
C PRO A 139 -21.59 11.21 -25.10
N GLY A 140 -22.49 12.19 -25.05
CA GLY A 140 -22.93 12.96 -26.22
C GLY A 140 -23.96 12.26 -27.13
N GLU A 141 -24.33 11.01 -26.86
CA GLU A 141 -25.46 10.36 -27.55
C GLU A 141 -26.79 10.62 -26.81
N PRO A 142 -27.93 10.74 -27.52
CA PRO A 142 -29.23 10.85 -26.88
C PRO A 142 -29.55 9.63 -26.01
N ILE A 143 -29.89 9.87 -24.74
CA ILE A 143 -30.05 8.80 -23.74
C ILE A 143 -31.47 8.21 -23.79
N GLY A 144 -32.46 9.01 -24.19
CA GLY A 144 -33.85 8.58 -24.20
C GLY A 144 -34.32 8.12 -22.82
N ASP A 145 -34.86 6.90 -22.74
CA ASP A 145 -35.39 6.25 -21.54
C ASP A 145 -34.39 5.27 -20.88
N LEU A 146 -33.13 5.21 -21.33
CA LEU A 146 -32.14 4.25 -20.84
C LEU A 146 -31.91 4.32 -19.33
N LEU A 147 -32.05 5.51 -18.74
CA LEU A 147 -31.87 5.74 -17.30
C LEU A 147 -33.19 5.72 -16.51
N ASP A 148 -34.35 5.46 -17.12
CA ASP A 148 -35.63 5.37 -16.40
C ASP A 148 -35.73 4.11 -15.55
N ASP A 149 -35.19 3.01 -16.03
CA ASP A 149 -35.00 1.78 -15.26
C ASP A 149 -33.66 1.11 -15.65
N PRO A 150 -32.52 1.66 -15.18
CA PRO A 150 -31.21 1.18 -15.58
C PRO A 150 -30.86 -0.14 -14.90
N VAL A 151 -29.97 -0.90 -15.50
CA VAL A 151 -29.26 -1.99 -14.84
C VAL A 151 -28.14 -1.39 -13.99
N ILE A 152 -28.08 -1.74 -12.71
CA ILE A 152 -27.07 -1.21 -11.78
C ILE A 152 -26.47 -2.34 -10.94
N ASN A 153 -25.26 -2.09 -10.43
CA ASN A 153 -24.62 -2.90 -9.42
C ASN A 153 -24.81 -2.27 -8.03
N ILE A 154 -25.16 -3.11 -7.04
CA ILE A 154 -25.17 -2.74 -5.63
C ILE A 154 -24.17 -3.63 -4.90
N HIS A 155 -23.03 -3.06 -4.55
CA HIS A 155 -21.99 -3.76 -3.80
C HIS A 155 -22.48 -4.17 -2.41
N LEU A 156 -22.22 -5.42 -2.06
CA LEU A 156 -22.56 -6.03 -0.78
C LEU A 156 -21.32 -6.13 0.08
N LYS A 157 -21.52 -6.04 1.40
CA LYS A 157 -20.53 -6.58 2.34
C LYS A 157 -20.54 -8.10 2.23
N SER A 158 -19.41 -8.76 2.42
CA SER A 158 -19.31 -10.23 2.29
C SER A 158 -20.31 -11.00 3.18
N GLN A 159 -20.68 -10.43 4.33
CA GLN A 159 -21.67 -10.99 5.26
C GLN A 159 -23.14 -10.79 4.86
N GLU A 160 -23.42 -9.97 3.85
CA GLU A 160 -24.77 -9.64 3.36
C GLU A 160 -25.16 -10.42 2.10
N ALA A 161 -24.20 -11.13 1.50
CA ALA A 161 -24.42 -11.96 0.32
C ALA A 161 -25.21 -13.22 0.66
N ASP A 162 -26.34 -13.41 -0.03
CA ASP A 162 -27.11 -14.66 -0.01
C ASP A 162 -26.73 -15.45 -1.27
N PRO A 163 -26.00 -16.59 -1.14
CA PRO A 163 -25.55 -17.39 -2.28
C PRO A 163 -26.69 -17.86 -3.21
N GLU A 164 -27.93 -17.88 -2.72
CA GLU A 164 -29.10 -18.31 -3.49
C GLU A 164 -29.84 -17.12 -4.14
N ASP A 165 -29.40 -15.87 -3.95
CA ASP A 165 -30.03 -14.72 -4.60
C ASP A 165 -29.73 -14.73 -6.11
N PRO A 166 -30.77 -14.79 -6.98
CA PRO A 166 -30.56 -14.86 -8.42
C PRO A 166 -29.91 -13.61 -9.04
N LEU A 167 -29.84 -12.49 -8.31
CA LEU A 167 -29.15 -11.27 -8.75
C LEU A 167 -27.70 -11.20 -8.26
N LEU A 168 -27.28 -12.11 -7.37
CA LEU A 168 -25.92 -12.13 -6.85
C LEU A 168 -24.94 -12.45 -7.97
N ASN A 169 -23.92 -11.59 -8.06
CA ASN A 169 -22.74 -11.81 -8.86
C ASN A 169 -21.52 -11.68 -7.97
N GLU A 170 -20.54 -12.54 -8.21
CA GLU A 170 -19.27 -12.55 -7.49
C GLU A 170 -18.14 -12.46 -8.52
N ARG A 171 -17.18 -11.57 -8.25
CA ARG A 171 -16.03 -11.32 -9.12
C ARG A 171 -14.76 -11.33 -8.28
N LEU A 172 -13.72 -11.97 -8.79
CA LEU A 172 -12.35 -11.77 -8.30
C LEU A 172 -11.74 -10.64 -9.12
N GLU A 173 -11.47 -9.53 -8.47
CA GLU A 173 -10.72 -8.41 -9.02
C GLU A 173 -9.24 -8.63 -8.72
N VAL A 174 -8.39 -8.44 -9.73
CA VAL A 174 -6.95 -8.62 -9.61
C VAL A 174 -6.26 -7.43 -10.24
N ASP A 175 -5.68 -6.59 -9.39
CA ASP A 175 -4.89 -5.45 -9.79
C ASP A 175 -3.41 -5.82 -9.81
N LEU A 176 -2.77 -5.58 -10.95
CA LEU A 176 -1.34 -5.78 -11.12
C LEU A 176 -0.63 -4.45 -10.96
N GLU A 177 0.19 -4.35 -9.93
CA GLU A 177 0.89 -3.12 -9.57
C GLU A 177 2.40 -3.29 -9.72
N LYS A 178 3.07 -2.21 -10.12
CA LYS A 178 4.53 -2.17 -10.17
C LYS A 178 5.05 -1.59 -8.86
N MET A 179 5.69 -2.42 -8.07
CA MET A 179 6.28 -2.06 -6.78
C MET A 179 7.79 -2.25 -6.80
N TYR A 180 8.49 -1.55 -5.92
CA TYR A 180 9.93 -1.63 -5.76
C TYR A 180 10.28 -2.11 -4.37
N VAL A 181 10.99 -3.23 -4.29
CA VAL A 181 11.57 -3.72 -3.04
C VAL A 181 12.87 -2.98 -2.78
N VAL A 182 12.95 -2.32 -1.61
CA VAL A 182 14.20 -1.76 -1.10
C VAL A 182 14.82 -2.77 -0.13
N SER A 183 16.08 -3.10 -0.34
CA SER A 183 16.85 -4.01 0.51
C SER A 183 18.23 -3.47 0.79
N ILE A 184 18.79 -3.81 1.96
CA ILE A 184 20.17 -3.47 2.32
C ILE A 184 21.04 -4.73 2.41
N ASP A 185 22.34 -4.56 2.22
CA ASP A 185 23.34 -5.56 2.55
C ASP A 185 23.43 -5.69 4.08
N GLU A 186 23.35 -6.92 4.61
CA GLU A 186 23.27 -7.17 6.06
C GLU A 186 24.44 -6.55 6.81
N SER A 187 25.64 -6.54 6.21
CA SER A 187 26.82 -5.95 6.84
C SER A 187 26.78 -4.42 6.99
N SER A 188 25.98 -3.74 6.17
CA SER A 188 25.82 -2.28 6.28
C SER A 188 24.86 -1.85 7.37
N SER A 189 24.12 -2.78 8.00
CA SER A 189 23.23 -2.46 9.13
C SER A 189 23.97 -1.87 10.32
N ALA A 190 25.28 -2.14 10.48
CA ALA A 190 26.12 -1.53 11.51
C ALA A 190 26.19 0.00 11.42
N LEU A 191 25.82 0.60 10.28
CA LEU A 191 25.75 2.05 10.08
C LEU A 191 24.43 2.65 10.58
N PHE A 192 23.58 1.89 11.30
CA PHE A 192 22.26 2.36 11.76
C PHE A 192 22.31 3.66 12.56
N ARG A 193 23.43 3.95 13.23
CA ARG A 193 23.63 5.19 14.02
C ARG A 193 23.89 6.42 13.15
N ASP A 194 24.25 6.24 11.89
CA ASP A 194 24.54 7.31 10.92
C ASP A 194 23.29 7.67 10.09
N ILE A 195 22.15 7.03 10.36
CA ILE A 195 20.87 7.33 9.71
C ILE A 195 20.33 8.67 10.22
N ASP A 196 20.01 9.56 9.29
CA ASP A 196 19.47 10.90 9.56
C ASP A 196 18.12 10.88 10.31
N GLU A 197 17.87 11.92 11.11
CA GLU A 197 16.66 12.04 11.95
C GLU A 197 15.38 12.04 11.11
N ASP A 198 15.39 12.68 9.93
CA ASP A 198 14.22 12.69 9.03
C ASP A 198 13.82 11.28 8.61
N PHE A 199 14.79 10.37 8.39
CA PHE A 199 14.48 8.99 8.06
C PHE A 199 13.88 8.26 9.27
N GLN A 200 14.38 8.52 10.47
CA GLN A 200 13.86 7.88 11.70
C GLN A 200 12.40 8.28 11.97
N GLU A 201 12.03 9.51 11.64
CA GLU A 201 10.65 10.00 11.79
C GLU A 201 9.72 9.47 10.69
N ASN A 202 10.13 9.58 9.43
CA ASN A 202 9.27 9.23 8.29
C ASN A 202 9.20 7.72 8.00
N TYR A 203 10.26 6.97 8.35
CA TYR A 203 10.41 5.53 8.08
C TYR A 203 10.79 4.78 9.35
N TYR A 204 10.04 5.04 10.43
CA TYR A 204 10.32 4.51 11.76
C TYR A 204 10.38 2.97 11.80
N GLN A 205 9.50 2.28 11.06
CA GLN A 205 9.46 0.82 11.04
C GLN A 205 10.72 0.24 10.38
N GLU A 206 11.14 0.81 9.26
CA GLU A 206 12.37 0.46 8.56
C GLU A 206 13.59 0.73 9.43
N TYR A 207 13.63 1.89 10.11
CA TYR A 207 14.69 2.23 11.04
C TYR A 207 14.80 1.21 12.19
N GLN A 208 13.68 0.77 12.75
CA GLN A 208 13.67 -0.28 13.78
C GLN A 208 14.23 -1.60 13.26
N LEU A 209 13.84 -2.02 12.04
CA LEU A 209 14.35 -3.24 11.42
C LEU A 209 15.87 -3.15 11.17
N ILE A 210 16.35 -2.01 10.67
CA ILE A 210 17.78 -1.76 10.47
C ILE A 210 18.52 -1.78 11.81
N THR A 211 17.98 -1.13 12.84
CA THR A 211 18.58 -1.08 14.18
C THR A 211 18.69 -2.49 14.78
N ALA A 212 17.65 -3.31 14.68
CA ALA A 212 17.66 -4.68 15.19
C ALA A 212 18.78 -5.51 14.54
N LEU A 213 18.90 -5.46 13.21
CA LEU A 213 19.97 -6.14 12.49
C LEU A 213 21.35 -5.50 12.77
N GLY A 214 21.40 -4.18 12.94
CA GLY A 214 22.60 -3.41 13.24
C GLY A 214 23.21 -3.81 14.58
N LEU A 215 22.39 -3.97 15.61
CA LEU A 215 22.82 -4.43 16.93
C LEU A 215 23.40 -5.85 16.90
N VAL A 216 22.75 -6.76 16.17
CA VAL A 216 23.29 -8.13 15.97
C VAL A 216 24.64 -8.07 15.27
N VAL A 217 24.77 -7.28 14.19
CA VAL A 217 26.03 -7.16 13.46
C VAL A 217 27.13 -6.49 14.28
N GLU A 218 26.82 -5.43 15.04
CA GLU A 218 27.76 -4.80 15.97
C GLU A 218 28.28 -5.81 17.00
N ASP A 219 27.38 -6.55 17.68
CA ASP A 219 27.77 -7.60 18.63
C ASP A 219 28.71 -8.60 17.95
N LEU A 220 28.30 -9.15 16.80
CA LEU A 220 29.09 -10.12 16.04
C LEU A 220 30.51 -9.60 15.72
N LEU A 221 30.68 -8.32 15.46
CA LEU A 221 31.98 -7.69 15.17
C LEU A 221 32.84 -7.42 16.41
N GLU A 222 32.25 -7.28 17.60
CA GLU A 222 33.00 -6.94 18.83
C GLU A 222 33.87 -8.08 19.40
N CYS A 223 33.78 -9.33 18.91
CA CYS A 223 34.48 -10.47 19.51
C CYS A 223 35.98 -10.59 19.12
N PRO A 224 36.95 -10.37 20.05
CA PRO A 224 38.38 -10.42 19.75
C PRO A 224 39.11 -11.60 20.43
N GLU A 225 38.43 -12.59 21.01
CA GLU A 225 39.11 -13.67 21.74
C GLU A 225 39.08 -15.02 21.00
N LYS A 226 40.09 -15.22 20.13
CA LYS A 226 40.50 -16.51 19.53
C LYS A 226 39.55 -17.16 18.51
N GLY A 227 38.71 -16.36 17.86
CA GLY A 227 38.71 -16.23 16.40
C GLY A 227 38.37 -17.45 15.54
N LYS A 228 37.62 -18.44 16.01
CA LYS A 228 37.04 -19.51 15.18
C LYS A 228 35.84 -20.14 15.89
N MET A 229 34.69 -20.25 15.23
CA MET A 229 33.50 -20.95 15.75
C MET A 229 32.79 -21.73 14.62
N ASP A 230 31.95 -22.70 14.96
CA ASP A 230 31.11 -23.36 13.96
C ASP A 230 29.83 -22.55 13.64
N ILE A 231 29.02 -23.01 12.67
CA ILE A 231 27.81 -22.27 12.27
C ILE A 231 26.71 -22.30 13.33
N GLU A 232 26.68 -23.34 14.17
CA GLU A 232 25.64 -23.50 15.20
C GLU A 232 25.90 -22.49 16.32
N ASP A 233 27.14 -22.41 16.80
CA ASP A 233 27.59 -21.37 17.74
C ASP A 233 27.40 -19.95 17.17
N PHE A 234 27.62 -19.76 15.87
CA PHE A 234 27.41 -18.48 15.21
C PHE A 234 25.92 -18.11 15.15
N ALA A 235 25.05 -19.08 14.90
CA ALA A 235 23.61 -18.88 14.90
C ALA A 235 23.08 -18.54 16.30
N GLU A 236 23.60 -19.17 17.36
CA GLU A 236 23.27 -18.81 18.74
C GLU A 236 23.68 -17.37 19.07
N ARG A 237 24.83 -16.90 18.56
CA ARG A 237 25.23 -15.47 18.68
C ARG A 237 24.38 -14.50 17.89
N CYS A 238 23.64 -14.96 16.89
CA CYS A 238 22.69 -14.12 16.16
C CYS A 238 21.41 -13.86 16.99
N ILE A 239 21.32 -14.41 18.21
CA ILE A 239 20.25 -14.15 19.17
C ILE A 239 20.74 -13.13 20.19
N LEU A 240 20.02 -12.02 20.32
CA LEU A 240 20.47 -10.86 21.08
C LEU A 240 19.31 -10.22 21.83
N ASP A 241 19.50 -10.00 23.14
CA ASP A 241 18.61 -9.21 23.99
C ASP A 241 19.34 -7.92 24.42
N VAL A 242 18.86 -6.75 23.96
CA VAL A 242 19.45 -5.45 24.31
C VAL A 242 18.45 -4.54 24.99
N GLY A 243 18.90 -3.90 26.07
CA GLY A 243 18.15 -2.89 26.81
C GLY A 243 17.68 -3.36 28.19
N SER A 244 17.59 -2.41 29.13
CA SER A 244 17.36 -2.69 30.55
C SER A 244 15.91 -2.46 31.00
N ARG A 245 15.27 -1.38 30.56
CA ARG A 245 13.85 -1.08 30.84
C ARG A 245 12.92 -1.53 29.72
N PHE A 246 13.36 -1.36 28.48
CA PHE A 246 12.74 -1.89 27.28
C PHE A 246 13.78 -2.81 26.64
N THR A 247 13.42 -4.08 26.44
CA THR A 247 14.31 -5.07 25.86
C THR A 247 13.88 -5.34 24.43
N VAL A 248 14.82 -5.15 23.50
CA VAL A 248 14.69 -5.59 22.11
C VAL A 248 15.29 -6.98 22.04
N SER A 249 14.45 -7.97 21.71
CA SER A 249 14.87 -9.35 21.48
C SER A 249 14.92 -9.60 19.98
N VAL A 250 16.08 -9.98 19.47
CA VAL A 250 16.32 -10.29 18.07
C VAL A 250 16.77 -11.73 17.97
N ASP A 251 16.08 -12.53 17.18
CA ASP A 251 16.49 -13.89 16.83
C ASP A 251 16.77 -13.96 15.33
N ALA A 252 18.05 -13.91 14.97
CA ALA A 252 18.51 -14.07 13.60
C ALA A 252 19.20 -15.44 13.35
N SER A 253 18.99 -16.42 14.23
CA SER A 253 19.63 -17.75 14.15
C SER A 253 19.31 -18.48 12.83
N LEU A 254 18.09 -18.35 12.32
CA LEU A 254 17.65 -18.98 11.07
C LEU A 254 18.29 -18.38 9.81
N VAL A 255 18.86 -17.18 9.90
CA VAL A 255 19.49 -16.45 8.78
C VAL A 255 20.99 -16.21 9.03
N ALA A 256 21.57 -16.96 9.97
CA ALA A 256 22.93 -16.79 10.40
C ALA A 256 23.95 -17.06 9.27
N GLU A 257 23.65 -18.00 8.36
CA GLU A 257 24.47 -18.24 7.17
C GLU A 257 24.50 -17.04 6.22
N GLU A 258 23.37 -16.40 5.97
CA GLU A 258 23.25 -15.21 5.13
C GLU A 258 24.06 -14.05 5.72
N ILE A 259 23.93 -13.82 7.03
CA ILE A 259 24.70 -12.80 7.76
C ILE A 259 26.20 -13.10 7.64
N ALA A 260 26.62 -14.34 7.95
CA ALA A 260 28.02 -14.73 7.86
C ALA A 260 28.60 -14.54 6.45
N ARG A 261 27.85 -14.91 5.40
CA ARG A 261 28.24 -14.71 4.00
C ARG A 261 28.33 -13.23 3.64
N SER A 262 27.43 -12.39 4.15
CA SER A 262 27.49 -10.95 3.94
C SER A 262 28.76 -10.35 4.57
N LEU A 263 29.07 -10.72 5.80
CA LEU A 263 30.28 -10.28 6.51
C LEU A 263 31.56 -10.83 5.84
N GLU A 264 31.55 -12.06 5.32
CA GLU A 264 32.66 -12.61 4.54
C GLU A 264 32.91 -11.82 3.24
N LYS A 265 31.85 -11.45 2.50
CA LYS A 265 31.95 -10.63 1.28
C LYS A 265 32.58 -9.27 1.53
N ARG A 266 32.37 -8.69 2.73
CA ARG A 266 33.05 -7.46 3.17
C ARG A 266 34.43 -7.67 3.75
N GLY A 267 34.86 -8.92 3.87
CA GLY A 267 36.17 -9.27 4.37
C GLY A 267 36.28 -9.28 5.89
N MET A 268 35.18 -9.12 6.64
CA MET A 268 35.18 -9.17 8.11
C MET A 268 35.37 -10.60 8.63
N LEU A 269 34.83 -11.58 7.91
CA LEU A 269 34.92 -13.01 8.25
C LEU A 269 35.57 -13.83 7.14
N LYS A 270 35.83 -15.10 7.45
CA LYS A 270 36.20 -16.16 6.51
C LYS A 270 35.47 -17.45 6.88
N ILE A 271 34.75 -18.03 5.93
CA ILE A 271 34.00 -19.27 6.08
C ILE A 271 34.82 -20.42 5.45
N LYS A 272 34.93 -21.55 6.15
CA LYS A 272 35.57 -22.79 5.65
C LYS A 272 34.81 -24.01 6.15
N GLY A 273 33.95 -24.57 5.29
CA GLY A 273 33.06 -25.66 5.70
C GLY A 273 32.13 -25.17 6.80
N ASN A 274 31.98 -25.96 7.87
CA ASN A 274 31.18 -25.59 9.04
C ASN A 274 31.96 -24.71 10.04
N THR A 275 32.68 -23.71 9.56
CA THR A 275 33.49 -22.89 10.46
C THR A 275 33.64 -21.47 9.95
N ILE A 276 33.40 -20.52 10.85
CA ILE A 276 33.59 -19.09 10.70
C ILE A 276 34.82 -18.62 11.47
N LYS A 277 35.62 -17.77 10.83
CA LYS A 277 36.83 -17.15 11.40
C LYS A 277 36.79 -15.64 11.19
N TRP A 278 36.89 -14.84 12.25
CA TRP A 278 37.06 -13.38 12.11
C TRP A 278 38.43 -13.05 11.52
N LYS A 279 38.46 -12.03 10.64
CA LYS A 279 39.70 -11.44 10.15
C LYS A 279 40.08 -10.28 11.09
N ALA A 280 41.30 -10.34 11.60
CA ALA A 280 41.91 -9.26 12.38
C ALA A 280 42.31 -8.08 11.49
#